data_AF-A0A8C4QUE9-F1
#
_entry.id   AF-A0A8C4QUE9-F1
#
_cell.length_a   1.000
_cell.length_b   1.000
_cell.length_c   1.000
_cell.angle_alpha   90.00
_cell.angle_beta   90.00
_cell.angle_gamma   90.00
#
_symmetry.space_group_name_H-M   'P 1'
#
loop_
_entity.id
_entity.type
_entity.pdbx_description
1 polymer ?
#
loop_
_entity_poly.entity_id
_entity_poly.type
_entity_poly.pdbx_seq_one_letter_code
_entity_poly.pdbx_strand_id
1 'polypeptide(L)'
;MVCARGRVQPLLAFCRGHVVHFFLADCSSPDEIGFSKLRELSLPYDLIGLQWVTSRVLAVLDCHERLHVIERVLSRDGGTDGVMCVEDLQTLDLERVALVYNSSHFKSLATGGNVSQALALVGERACYQSICNYSIQIFLLGLKAVHILSLTTWKERIDLLVHREHWQCALELAWTFYQGTARAVYGLAGNTEKRKAMVADCMIELLLQYVADTVKKNEHLKAQPAEKACQEVMTMAVDYLILLGRQDVLFGTVWELVSGNSGARASLLSALGTAVLAGRMRTLPPPAARELLSMLRQRGMLANLEACLLQMDVTALDLQQVLDICWTHGLYDAIFYVNNTGMNDYISPMQDILKMLQNSFVPGQQQLPEDKVLAGNKLLVYISCCLVGRAYPVGDIPANLVATGGG
;
A
#
# COMPACT_ATOMS: atom_id res chain seq x y z
N MET A 1 -27.73 -10.74 -25.35
CA MET A 1 -27.12 -9.40 -25.52
C MET A 1 -27.44 -8.60 -24.27
N VAL A 2 -26.46 -7.89 -23.72
CA VAL A 2 -26.59 -7.12 -22.48
C VAL A 2 -25.96 -5.75 -22.63
N CYS A 3 -26.54 -4.72 -22.00
CA CYS A 3 -26.12 -3.32 -22.10
C CYS A 3 -25.63 -2.81 -20.75
N ALA A 4 -24.45 -2.17 -20.72
CA ALA A 4 -23.95 -1.51 -19.52
C ALA A 4 -24.71 -0.17 -19.31
N ARG A 5 -25.47 -0.08 -18.21
CA ARG A 5 -26.23 1.14 -17.87
C ARG A 5 -25.29 2.26 -17.38
N GLY A 6 -25.56 3.50 -17.78
CA GLY A 6 -24.95 4.71 -17.19
C GLY A 6 -23.85 5.43 -17.99
N ARG A 7 -23.73 5.24 -19.31
CA ARG A 7 -22.82 6.03 -20.17
C ARG A 7 -23.58 6.74 -21.29
N VAL A 8 -23.04 7.88 -21.74
CA VAL A 8 -23.50 8.64 -22.92
C VAL A 8 -23.47 7.78 -24.18
N GLN A 9 -22.57 6.79 -24.25
CA GLN A 9 -22.53 5.76 -25.28
C GLN A 9 -22.65 4.36 -24.62
N PRO A 10 -23.78 3.67 -24.78
CA PRO A 10 -23.99 2.36 -24.17
C PRO A 10 -23.04 1.31 -24.76
N LEU A 11 -22.50 0.46 -23.88
CA LEU A 11 -21.66 -0.67 -24.28
C LEU A 11 -22.52 -1.93 -24.30
N LEU A 12 -22.65 -2.52 -25.48
CA LEU A 12 -23.31 -3.79 -25.70
C LEU A 12 -22.31 -4.93 -25.65
N ALA A 13 -22.71 -6.02 -25.03
CA ALA A 13 -21.98 -7.28 -25.08
C ALA A 13 -22.93 -8.42 -25.47
N PHE A 14 -22.47 -9.32 -26.33
CA PHE A 14 -23.14 -10.60 -26.55
C PHE A 14 -22.10 -11.71 -26.70
N CYS A 15 -22.49 -12.93 -26.35
CA CYS A 15 -21.63 -14.10 -26.45
C CYS A 15 -22.10 -15.03 -27.57
N ARG A 16 -21.15 -15.73 -28.19
CA ARG A 16 -21.39 -16.83 -29.12
C ARG A 16 -20.30 -17.89 -28.93
N GLY A 17 -20.70 -19.10 -28.53
CA GLY A 17 -19.74 -20.14 -28.13
C GLY A 17 -18.89 -19.63 -26.98
N HIS A 18 -17.57 -19.66 -27.14
CA HIS A 18 -16.60 -19.16 -26.18
C HIS A 18 -16.17 -17.70 -26.41
N VAL A 19 -16.77 -16.98 -27.37
CA VAL A 19 -16.38 -15.61 -27.71
C VAL A 19 -17.41 -14.60 -27.20
N VAL A 20 -16.95 -13.54 -26.53
CA VAL A 20 -17.73 -12.36 -26.13
C VAL A 20 -17.39 -11.20 -27.05
N HIS A 21 -18.39 -10.64 -27.71
CA HIS A 21 -18.24 -9.49 -28.61
C HIS A 21 -18.73 -8.22 -27.93
N PHE A 22 -17.96 -7.14 -28.05
CA PHE A 22 -18.25 -5.82 -27.50
C PHE A 22 -18.53 -4.81 -28.60
N PHE A 23 -19.63 -4.08 -28.47
CA PHE A 23 -20.05 -3.05 -29.41
C PHE A 23 -20.38 -1.75 -28.67
N LEU A 24 -19.92 -0.63 -29.21
CA LEU A 24 -20.40 0.68 -28.79
C LEU A 24 -21.65 0.99 -29.59
N ALA A 25 -22.74 1.30 -28.90
CA ALA A 25 -23.92 1.84 -29.53
C ALA A 25 -23.81 3.38 -29.54
N ASP A 26 -23.80 3.95 -30.73
CA ASP A 26 -23.90 5.39 -30.95
C ASP A 26 -25.38 5.76 -31.07
N CYS A 27 -25.91 6.39 -30.02
CA CYS A 27 -27.29 6.86 -29.94
C CYS A 27 -27.39 8.38 -30.13
N SER A 28 -26.41 9.00 -30.82
CA SER A 28 -26.38 10.46 -31.03
C SER A 28 -27.54 10.98 -31.87
N SER A 29 -28.15 10.13 -32.71
CA SER A 29 -29.36 10.44 -33.46
C SER A 29 -30.57 9.68 -32.89
N PRO A 30 -31.76 10.30 -32.80
CA PRO A 30 -32.96 9.65 -32.26
C PRO A 30 -33.53 8.54 -33.18
N ASP A 31 -33.25 8.61 -34.48
CA ASP A 31 -33.85 7.72 -35.49
C ASP A 31 -32.91 6.59 -35.96
N GLU A 32 -31.60 6.71 -35.73
CA GLU A 32 -30.62 5.69 -36.10
C GLU A 32 -29.66 5.37 -34.94
N ILE A 33 -29.60 4.09 -34.59
CA ILE A 33 -28.62 3.55 -33.63
C ILE A 33 -27.46 2.96 -34.43
N GLY A 34 -26.30 3.64 -34.39
CA GLY A 34 -25.07 3.13 -34.98
C GLY A 34 -24.41 2.09 -34.07
N PHE A 35 -23.81 1.04 -34.64
CA PHE A 35 -23.01 0.09 -33.86
C PHE A 35 -21.58 0.07 -34.38
N SER A 36 -20.61 0.35 -33.51
CA SER A 36 -19.20 0.14 -33.81
C SER A 36 -18.66 -1.05 -33.02
N LYS A 37 -18.11 -2.03 -33.73
CA LYS A 37 -17.43 -3.17 -33.10
C LYS A 37 -16.20 -2.64 -32.38
N LEU A 38 -16.15 -2.84 -31.07
CA LEU A 38 -14.98 -2.48 -30.28
C LEU A 38 -13.97 -3.62 -30.29
N ARG A 39 -14.41 -4.82 -29.88
CA ARG A 39 -13.50 -5.97 -29.73
C ARG A 39 -14.22 -7.29 -29.52
N GLU A 40 -13.47 -8.39 -29.60
CA GLU A 40 -13.87 -9.74 -29.24
C GLU A 40 -12.94 -10.30 -28.15
N LEU A 41 -13.49 -11.14 -27.29
CA LEU A 41 -12.80 -11.79 -26.19
C LEU A 41 -13.05 -13.29 -26.29
N SER A 42 -11.98 -14.08 -26.40
CA SER A 42 -12.06 -15.54 -26.40
C SER A 42 -11.84 -16.06 -24.97
N LEU A 43 -12.78 -16.87 -24.48
CA LEU A 43 -12.70 -17.54 -23.18
C LEU A 43 -12.36 -19.03 -23.36
N PRO A 44 -11.86 -19.71 -22.32
CA PRO A 44 -11.52 -21.13 -22.41
C PRO A 44 -12.74 -22.06 -22.29
N TYR A 45 -13.95 -21.52 -22.16
CA TYR A 45 -15.19 -22.25 -21.94
C TYR A 45 -16.35 -21.69 -22.79
N ASP A 46 -17.29 -22.55 -23.16
CA ASP A 46 -18.48 -22.16 -23.91
C ASP A 46 -19.53 -21.52 -23.01
N LEU A 47 -20.15 -20.45 -23.51
CA LEU A 47 -21.05 -19.60 -22.73
C LEU A 47 -22.52 -19.94 -22.98
N ILE A 48 -23.30 -19.97 -21.91
CA ILE A 48 -24.76 -20.09 -21.94
C ILE A 48 -25.47 -18.84 -21.40
N GLY A 49 -24.79 -18.03 -20.59
CA GLY A 49 -25.32 -16.79 -20.03
C GLY A 49 -24.28 -15.68 -19.91
N LEU A 50 -24.72 -14.43 -20.05
CA LEU A 50 -23.88 -13.24 -19.96
C LEU A 50 -24.69 -12.10 -19.34
N GLN A 51 -24.19 -11.49 -18.28
CA GLN A 51 -24.80 -10.33 -17.61
C GLN A 51 -23.77 -9.27 -17.24
N TRP A 52 -24.09 -8.00 -17.46
CA TRP A 52 -23.33 -6.89 -16.86
C TRP A 52 -23.70 -6.75 -15.40
N VAL A 53 -22.69 -6.75 -14.52
CA VAL A 53 -22.88 -6.49 -13.08
C VAL A 53 -22.54 -5.06 -12.73
N THR A 54 -21.47 -4.55 -13.31
CA THR A 54 -21.14 -3.12 -13.26
C THR A 54 -20.76 -2.66 -14.66
N SER A 55 -20.42 -1.38 -14.81
CA SER A 55 -19.86 -0.94 -16.09
C SER A 55 -18.58 -1.69 -16.45
N ARG A 56 -17.82 -2.28 -15.51
CA ARG A 56 -16.54 -2.97 -15.78
C ARG A 56 -16.55 -4.48 -15.57
N VAL A 57 -17.50 -4.98 -14.79
CA VAL A 57 -17.55 -6.38 -14.38
C VAL A 57 -18.70 -7.08 -15.09
N LEU A 58 -18.38 -8.22 -15.70
CA LEU A 58 -19.31 -9.17 -16.30
C LEU A 58 -19.43 -10.40 -15.41
N ALA A 59 -20.63 -10.94 -15.36
CA ALA A 59 -20.88 -12.29 -14.88
C ALA A 59 -21.20 -13.16 -16.09
N VAL A 60 -20.46 -14.26 -16.22
CA VAL A 60 -20.51 -15.16 -17.37
C VAL A 60 -20.83 -16.55 -16.86
N LEU A 61 -21.86 -17.19 -17.41
CA LEU A 61 -22.26 -18.54 -17.07
C LEU A 61 -21.81 -19.50 -18.17
N ASP A 62 -20.99 -20.48 -17.80
CA ASP A 62 -20.51 -21.50 -18.73
C ASP A 62 -21.48 -22.69 -18.87
N CYS A 63 -21.22 -23.54 -19.85
CA CYS A 63 -22.03 -24.74 -20.13
C CYS A 63 -21.97 -25.83 -19.04
N HIS A 64 -21.11 -25.69 -18.03
CA HIS A 64 -20.99 -26.57 -16.87
C HIS A 64 -21.64 -25.96 -15.62
N GLU A 65 -22.48 -24.94 -15.79
CA GLU A 65 -23.14 -24.21 -14.69
C GLU A 65 -22.16 -23.53 -13.72
N ARG A 66 -21.00 -23.10 -14.20
CA ARG A 66 -20.08 -22.29 -13.40
C ARG A 66 -20.24 -20.82 -13.75
N LEU A 67 -20.45 -20.01 -12.72
CA LEU A 67 -20.52 -18.56 -12.83
C LEU A 67 -19.13 -17.97 -12.65
N HIS A 68 -18.62 -17.33 -13.70
CA HIS A 68 -17.35 -16.63 -13.72
C HIS A 68 -17.55 -15.13 -13.62
N VAL A 69 -16.80 -14.48 -12.73
CA VAL A 69 -16.75 -13.02 -12.63
C VAL A 69 -15.53 -12.52 -13.36
N ILE A 70 -15.76 -11.71 -14.39
CA ILE A 70 -14.72 -11.20 -15.28
C ILE A 70 -14.68 -9.68 -15.18
N GLU A 71 -13.51 -9.11 -14.93
CA GLU A 71 -13.31 -7.67 -15.06
C GLU A 71 -12.63 -7.32 -16.38
N ARG A 72 -13.16 -6.29 -17.03
CA ARG A 72 -12.56 -5.72 -18.23
C ARG A 72 -11.47 -4.71 -17.82
N VAL A 73 -10.21 -5.05 -18.09
CA VAL A 73 -9.09 -4.12 -17.88
C VAL A 73 -8.73 -3.46 -19.21
N LEU A 74 -8.89 -2.13 -19.28
CA LEU A 74 -8.33 -1.34 -20.37
C LEU A 74 -6.84 -1.18 -20.07
N SER A 75 -5.96 -1.81 -20.86
CA SER A 75 -4.52 -1.55 -20.75
C SER A 75 -4.25 -0.05 -20.96
N ARG A 76 -3.49 0.55 -20.03
CA ARG A 76 -3.06 1.96 -20.10
C ARG A 76 -1.84 2.16 -21.01
N ASP A 77 -1.21 1.07 -21.46
CA ASP A 77 -0.07 1.16 -22.36
C ASP A 77 -0.59 1.47 -23.77
N GLY A 78 -0.41 2.73 -24.16
CA GLY A 78 -0.88 3.34 -25.40
C GLY A 78 -0.22 2.82 -26.67
N GLY A 79 -0.22 1.50 -26.88
CA GLY A 79 -0.17 0.93 -28.22
C GLY A 79 -1.56 0.98 -28.83
N THR A 80 -1.65 1.30 -30.13
CA THR A 80 -2.88 1.33 -30.95
C THR A 80 -3.68 0.02 -30.97
N ASP A 81 -3.29 -0.98 -30.20
CA ASP A 81 -3.99 -2.24 -30.01
C ASP A 81 -3.93 -2.66 -28.54
N GLY A 82 -4.48 -1.83 -27.64
CA GLY A 82 -4.39 -2.05 -26.19
C GLY A 82 -5.15 -3.30 -25.77
N VAL A 83 -4.50 -4.47 -25.71
CA VAL A 83 -5.06 -5.80 -25.41
C VAL A 83 -5.96 -5.77 -24.16
N MET A 84 -7.18 -6.34 -24.29
CA MET A 84 -8.08 -6.52 -23.15
C MET A 84 -7.67 -7.82 -22.48
N CYS A 85 -6.95 -7.72 -21.37
CA CYS A 85 -6.69 -8.88 -20.53
C CYS A 85 -7.92 -9.16 -19.68
N VAL A 86 -8.33 -10.42 -19.69
CA VAL A 86 -9.38 -10.96 -18.84
C VAL A 86 -8.75 -12.02 -17.96
N GLU A 87 -8.97 -11.88 -16.67
CA GLU A 87 -8.65 -12.91 -15.70
C GLU A 87 -9.95 -13.25 -14.97
N ASP A 88 -10.23 -14.54 -14.86
CA ASP A 88 -11.33 -15.04 -14.04
C ASP A 88 -11.03 -14.67 -12.59
N LEU A 89 -11.79 -13.70 -12.06
CA LEU A 89 -11.58 -13.20 -10.71
C LEU A 89 -12.11 -14.17 -9.67
N GLN A 90 -13.23 -14.81 -10.00
CA GLN A 90 -13.89 -15.77 -9.15
C GLN A 90 -14.77 -16.68 -9.99
N THR A 91 -14.72 -17.97 -9.68
CA THR A 91 -15.61 -18.98 -10.23
C THR A 91 -16.46 -19.56 -9.11
N LEU A 92 -17.77 -19.59 -9.31
CA LEU A 92 -18.72 -20.22 -8.41
C LEU A 92 -19.42 -21.36 -9.12
N ASP A 93 -19.40 -22.55 -8.51
CA ASP A 93 -20.15 -23.71 -9.00
C ASP A 93 -21.64 -23.59 -8.61
N LEU A 94 -22.52 -23.63 -9.61
CA LEU A 94 -23.96 -23.52 -9.42
C LEU A 94 -24.69 -24.87 -9.46
N GLU A 95 -24.01 -26.02 -9.47
CA GLU A 95 -24.64 -27.36 -9.50
C GLU A 95 -25.76 -27.49 -8.46
N ARG A 96 -25.56 -26.93 -7.25
CA ARG A 96 -26.53 -26.96 -6.15
C ARG A 96 -27.75 -26.05 -6.34
N VAL A 97 -27.66 -25.05 -7.22
CA VAL A 97 -28.78 -24.15 -7.55
C VAL A 97 -29.81 -24.90 -8.40
N ALA A 98 -29.36 -25.86 -9.22
CA ALA A 98 -30.19 -26.61 -10.16
C ALA A 98 -31.03 -25.65 -11.03
N LEU A 99 -30.35 -24.96 -11.95
CA LEU A 99 -30.95 -23.89 -12.74
C LEU A 99 -32.16 -24.38 -13.54
N VAL A 100 -33.19 -23.53 -13.62
CA VAL A 100 -34.35 -23.81 -14.48
C VAL A 100 -33.95 -23.61 -15.94
N TYR A 101 -34.14 -24.61 -16.79
CA TYR A 101 -33.95 -24.46 -18.24
C TYR A 101 -35.30 -24.35 -18.94
N ASN A 102 -35.40 -23.46 -19.91
CA ASN A 102 -36.60 -23.28 -20.73
C ASN A 102 -36.72 -24.36 -21.82
N SER A 103 -36.18 -25.55 -21.55
CA SER A 103 -35.97 -26.64 -22.50
C SER A 103 -37.27 -27.16 -23.10
N SER A 104 -38.38 -27.11 -22.35
CA SER A 104 -39.71 -27.55 -22.80
C SER A 104 -40.24 -26.76 -23.99
N HIS A 105 -40.02 -25.44 -24.01
CA HIS A 105 -40.46 -24.55 -25.09
C HIS A 105 -39.64 -24.76 -26.38
N PHE A 106 -38.34 -25.02 -26.25
CA PHE A 106 -37.43 -25.18 -27.39
C PHE A 106 -37.40 -26.61 -27.95
N LYS A 107 -37.67 -27.63 -27.11
CA LYS A 107 -37.81 -29.02 -27.52
C LYS A 107 -39.18 -29.35 -28.11
N SER A 108 -40.10 -28.37 -28.13
CA SER A 108 -41.49 -28.51 -28.61
C SER A 108 -42.13 -29.84 -28.20
N LEU A 109 -42.10 -30.10 -26.88
CA LEU A 109 -42.71 -31.29 -26.29
C LEU A 109 -44.21 -31.40 -26.66
N ALA A 110 -44.86 -30.26 -26.91
CA ALA A 110 -46.24 -30.16 -27.35
C ALA A 110 -46.49 -30.63 -28.80
N THR A 111 -45.49 -30.63 -29.69
CA THR A 111 -45.62 -31.06 -31.10
C THR A 111 -44.89 -32.38 -31.39
N GLY A 112 -44.60 -33.17 -30.36
CA GLY A 112 -43.92 -34.46 -30.50
C GLY A 112 -42.43 -34.37 -30.83
N GLY A 113 -41.76 -33.26 -30.52
CA GLY A 113 -40.30 -33.13 -30.66
C GLY A 113 -39.80 -32.77 -32.07
N ASN A 114 -40.70 -32.47 -33.01
CA ASN A 114 -40.34 -32.01 -34.36
C ASN A 114 -39.83 -30.56 -34.33
N VAL A 115 -38.54 -30.39 -34.01
CA VAL A 115 -37.84 -29.11 -34.05
C VAL A 115 -36.60 -29.20 -34.91
N SER A 116 -36.13 -28.05 -35.42
CA SER A 116 -34.86 -28.00 -36.15
C SER A 116 -33.69 -28.38 -35.23
N GLN A 117 -32.59 -28.87 -35.80
CA GLN A 117 -31.37 -29.17 -35.04
C GLN A 117 -30.88 -27.98 -34.21
N ALA A 118 -31.07 -26.75 -34.72
CA ALA A 118 -30.74 -25.53 -34.00
C ALA A 118 -31.62 -25.32 -32.75
N LEU A 119 -32.92 -25.56 -32.84
CA LEU A 119 -33.84 -25.44 -31.70
C LEU A 119 -33.62 -26.55 -30.67
N ALA A 120 -33.32 -27.78 -31.11
CA ALA A 120 -32.98 -28.89 -30.22
C ALA A 120 -31.75 -28.56 -29.36
N LEU A 121 -30.68 -28.05 -29.98
CA LEU A 121 -29.46 -27.64 -29.29
C LEU A 121 -29.70 -26.48 -28.31
N VAL A 122 -30.45 -25.46 -28.73
CA VAL A 122 -30.84 -24.34 -27.85
C VAL A 122 -31.65 -24.86 -26.67
N GLY A 123 -32.53 -25.84 -26.87
CA GLY A 123 -33.33 -26.44 -25.81
C GLY A 123 -32.54 -27.21 -24.75
N GLU A 124 -31.28 -27.57 -24.99
CA GLU A 124 -30.44 -28.19 -23.96
C GLU A 124 -29.78 -27.16 -23.03
N ARG A 125 -29.59 -25.92 -23.49
CA ARG A 125 -28.77 -24.92 -22.81
C ARG A 125 -29.48 -23.57 -22.59
N ALA A 126 -30.76 -23.45 -22.93
CA ALA A 126 -31.52 -22.22 -22.81
C ALA A 126 -31.91 -21.91 -21.35
N CYS A 127 -31.05 -21.18 -20.63
CA CYS A 127 -31.30 -20.65 -19.29
C CYS A 127 -31.54 -19.12 -19.28
N TYR A 128 -31.92 -18.53 -20.41
CA TYR A 128 -31.95 -17.07 -20.61
C TYR A 128 -32.80 -16.29 -19.57
N GLN A 129 -33.88 -16.89 -19.07
CA GLN A 129 -34.79 -16.26 -18.10
C GLN A 129 -34.49 -16.66 -16.65
N SER A 130 -33.48 -17.50 -16.44
CA SER A 130 -33.12 -18.04 -15.13
C SER A 130 -31.94 -17.34 -14.49
N ILE A 131 -31.31 -16.42 -15.23
CA ILE A 131 -30.30 -15.51 -14.72
C ILE A 131 -30.67 -14.09 -15.10
N CYS A 132 -30.94 -13.25 -14.11
CA CYS A 132 -31.14 -11.83 -14.33
C CYS A 132 -30.29 -11.01 -13.36
N ASN A 133 -29.97 -9.79 -13.75
CA ASN A 133 -29.26 -8.84 -12.92
C ASN A 133 -30.23 -7.71 -12.51
N TYR A 134 -30.17 -7.34 -11.24
CA TYR A 134 -30.65 -6.05 -10.78
C TYR A 134 -29.57 -5.34 -9.96
N SER A 135 -29.07 -4.21 -10.46
CA SER A 135 -27.95 -3.48 -9.87
C SER A 135 -26.69 -4.36 -9.76
N ILE A 136 -26.29 -4.72 -8.55
CA ILE A 136 -25.14 -5.59 -8.28
C ILE A 136 -25.52 -7.01 -7.89
N GLN A 137 -26.81 -7.30 -7.88
CA GLN A 137 -27.34 -8.58 -7.48
C GLN A 137 -27.69 -9.39 -8.73
N ILE A 138 -27.23 -10.63 -8.75
CA ILE A 138 -27.55 -11.62 -9.76
C ILE A 138 -28.57 -12.56 -9.12
N PHE A 139 -29.75 -12.62 -9.72
CA PHE A 139 -30.82 -13.52 -9.32
C PHE A 139 -30.73 -14.76 -10.20
N LEU A 140 -30.69 -15.91 -9.54
CA LEU A 140 -30.68 -17.22 -10.18
C LEU A 140 -31.96 -17.96 -9.82
N LEU A 141 -32.71 -18.37 -10.84
CA LEU A 141 -33.90 -19.20 -10.68
C LEU A 141 -33.48 -20.67 -10.66
N GLY A 142 -33.47 -21.26 -9.46
CA GLY A 142 -33.30 -22.69 -9.27
C GLY A 142 -34.64 -23.41 -9.22
N LEU A 143 -34.64 -24.74 -9.40
CA LEU A 143 -35.84 -25.57 -9.35
C LEU A 143 -36.57 -25.51 -7.99
N LYS A 144 -35.84 -25.26 -6.90
CA LYS A 144 -36.38 -25.28 -5.52
C LYS A 144 -36.49 -23.89 -4.89
N ALA A 145 -35.67 -22.93 -5.32
CA ALA A 145 -35.58 -21.62 -4.72
C ALA A 145 -35.01 -20.58 -5.69
N VAL A 146 -35.24 -19.31 -5.40
CA VAL A 146 -34.52 -18.19 -6.02
C VAL A 146 -33.28 -17.90 -5.18
N HIS A 147 -32.12 -17.92 -5.82
CA HIS A 147 -30.84 -17.61 -5.20
C HIS A 147 -30.41 -16.20 -5.59
N ILE A 148 -29.82 -15.46 -4.64
CA ILE A 148 -29.32 -14.11 -4.86
C ILE A 148 -27.82 -14.15 -4.63
N LEU A 149 -27.04 -13.79 -5.65
CA LEU A 149 -25.60 -13.58 -5.55
C LEU A 149 -25.34 -12.08 -5.61
N SER A 150 -24.46 -11.58 -4.75
CA SER A 150 -24.08 -10.16 -4.73
C SER A 150 -22.57 -10.04 -4.83
N LEU A 151 -22.07 -9.06 -5.59
CA LEU A 151 -20.66 -8.70 -5.51
C LEU A 151 -20.36 -8.13 -4.12
N THR A 152 -19.31 -8.64 -3.49
CA THR A 152 -18.84 -8.09 -2.21
C THR A 152 -18.24 -6.71 -2.41
N THR A 153 -18.51 -5.81 -1.46
CA THR A 153 -17.89 -4.49 -1.47
C THR A 153 -16.40 -4.58 -1.16
N TRP A 154 -15.62 -3.56 -1.57
CA TRP A 154 -14.19 -3.49 -1.23
C TRP A 154 -13.96 -3.58 0.29
N LYS A 155 -14.85 -2.99 1.08
CA LYS A 155 -14.80 -3.03 2.54
C LYS A 155 -15.12 -4.43 3.08
N GLU A 156 -16.19 -5.07 2.61
CA GLU A 156 -16.50 -6.45 2.98
C GLU A 156 -15.36 -7.43 2.67
N ARG A 157 -14.64 -7.23 1.56
CA ARG A 157 -13.47 -8.05 1.22
C ARG A 157 -12.34 -7.92 2.24
N ILE A 158 -12.12 -6.72 2.76
CA ILE A 158 -11.17 -6.45 3.85
C ILE A 158 -11.69 -7.06 5.14
N ASP A 159 -12.96 -6.80 5.50
CA ASP A 159 -13.58 -7.28 6.74
C ASP A 159 -13.56 -8.82 6.82
N LEU A 160 -13.77 -9.52 5.70
CA LEU A 160 -13.67 -10.99 5.63
C LEU A 160 -12.26 -11.51 5.97
N LEU A 161 -11.20 -10.78 5.59
CA LEU A 161 -9.83 -11.14 5.93
C LEU A 161 -9.53 -10.83 7.40
N VAL A 162 -10.02 -9.70 7.91
CA VAL A 162 -9.91 -9.33 9.33
C VAL A 162 -10.61 -10.36 10.22
N HIS A 163 -11.83 -10.80 9.85
CA HIS A 163 -12.56 -11.84 10.58
C HIS A 163 -11.85 -13.20 10.62
N ARG A 164 -10.93 -13.46 9.69
CA ARG A 164 -10.08 -14.66 9.66
C ARG A 164 -8.72 -14.45 10.34
N GLU A 165 -8.51 -13.31 11.00
CA GLU A 165 -7.24 -12.86 11.57
C GLU A 165 -6.10 -12.71 10.56
N HIS A 166 -6.41 -12.60 9.26
CA HIS A 166 -5.42 -12.42 8.20
C HIS A 166 -5.10 -10.94 7.96
N TRP A 167 -4.56 -10.28 8.98
CA TRP A 167 -4.31 -8.83 8.99
C TRP A 167 -3.37 -8.35 7.89
N GLN A 168 -2.27 -9.08 7.64
CA GLN A 168 -1.31 -8.73 6.59
C GLN A 168 -1.98 -8.73 5.21
N CYS A 169 -2.71 -9.80 4.87
CA CYS A 169 -3.46 -9.89 3.62
C CYS A 169 -4.53 -8.78 3.51
N ALA A 170 -5.18 -8.42 4.61
CA ALA A 170 -6.18 -7.34 4.63
C ALA A 170 -5.55 -5.98 4.30
N LEU A 171 -4.37 -5.69 4.88
CA LEU A 171 -3.63 -4.45 4.65
C LEU A 171 -3.02 -4.39 3.25
N GLU A 172 -2.48 -5.49 2.75
CA GLU A 172 -2.01 -5.60 1.37
C GLU A 172 -3.15 -5.37 0.38
N LEU A 173 -4.31 -6.00 0.60
CA LEU A 173 -5.50 -5.78 -0.21
C LEU A 173 -5.95 -4.31 -0.14
N ALA A 174 -6.00 -3.72 1.05
CA ALA A 174 -6.30 -2.30 1.24
C ALA A 174 -5.31 -1.41 0.46
N TRP A 175 -4.03 -1.73 0.48
CA TRP A 175 -3.00 -1.02 -0.27
C TRP A 175 -3.20 -1.11 -1.79
N THR A 176 -3.62 -2.26 -2.32
CA THR A 176 -3.98 -2.36 -3.75
C THR A 176 -5.18 -1.48 -4.13
N PHE A 177 -6.15 -1.30 -3.23
CA PHE A 177 -7.24 -0.34 -3.44
C PHE A 177 -6.73 1.11 -3.41
N TYR A 178 -5.79 1.43 -2.51
CA TYR A 178 -5.16 2.75 -2.41
C TYR A 178 -4.36 3.11 -3.67
N GLN A 179 -3.59 2.15 -4.21
CA GLN A 179 -2.85 2.32 -5.46
C GLN A 179 -3.75 2.37 -6.70
N GLY A 180 -5.00 1.89 -6.59
CA GLY A 180 -5.93 1.78 -7.71
C GLY A 180 -5.60 0.63 -8.66
N THR A 181 -4.80 -0.34 -8.22
CA THR A 181 -4.46 -1.58 -8.94
C THR A 181 -5.42 -2.72 -8.62
N ALA A 182 -6.21 -2.58 -7.55
CA ALA A 182 -7.20 -3.57 -7.16
C ALA A 182 -8.28 -3.79 -8.23
N ARG A 183 -8.74 -5.04 -8.29
CA ARG A 183 -9.68 -5.55 -9.28
C ARG A 183 -11.07 -5.77 -8.71
N ALA A 184 -12.08 -5.69 -9.60
CA ALA A 184 -13.51 -5.73 -9.32
C ALA A 184 -13.89 -4.87 -8.12
N VAL A 185 -13.40 -3.62 -8.12
CA VAL A 185 -13.66 -2.69 -7.03
C VAL A 185 -15.13 -2.27 -7.10
N TYR A 186 -15.90 -2.72 -6.12
CA TYR A 186 -17.29 -2.33 -5.92
C TYR A 186 -17.46 -1.57 -4.61
N GLY A 187 -18.30 -0.53 -4.62
CA GLY A 187 -18.58 0.31 -3.45
C GLY A 187 -17.59 1.45 -3.17
N LEU A 188 -16.54 1.61 -3.98
CA LEU A 188 -15.56 2.70 -3.84
C LEU A 188 -15.88 3.86 -4.81
N ALA A 189 -16.82 4.72 -4.41
CA ALA A 189 -17.30 5.83 -5.23
C ALA A 189 -16.44 7.10 -5.10
N GLY A 190 -16.51 8.00 -6.10
CA GLY A 190 -15.80 9.28 -6.10
C GLY A 190 -14.64 9.38 -7.10
N ASN A 191 -13.99 10.54 -7.11
CA ASN A 191 -12.76 10.76 -7.86
C ASN A 191 -11.58 10.04 -7.19
N THR A 192 -10.45 9.94 -7.88
CA THR A 192 -9.26 9.22 -7.40
C THR A 192 -8.81 9.66 -6.01
N GLU A 193 -8.87 10.97 -5.71
CA GLU A 193 -8.49 11.52 -4.40
C GLU A 193 -9.44 11.08 -3.28
N LYS A 194 -10.76 11.22 -3.48
CA LYS A 194 -11.75 10.76 -2.49
C LYS A 194 -11.64 9.26 -2.23
N ARG A 195 -11.41 8.47 -3.28
CA ARG A 195 -11.19 7.02 -3.14
C ARG A 195 -9.94 6.72 -2.30
N LYS A 196 -8.83 7.39 -2.59
CA LYS A 196 -7.58 7.25 -1.81
C LYS A 196 -7.78 7.65 -0.36
N ALA A 197 -8.50 8.73 -0.09
CA ALA A 197 -8.81 9.16 1.27
C ALA A 197 -9.65 8.10 2.02
N MET A 198 -10.74 7.60 1.42
CA MET A 198 -11.57 6.55 2.02
C MET A 198 -10.78 5.28 2.35
N VAL A 199 -9.90 4.86 1.45
CA VAL A 199 -9.05 3.68 1.67
C VAL A 199 -7.99 3.97 2.73
N ALA A 200 -7.38 5.17 2.74
CA ALA A 200 -6.41 5.57 3.76
C ALA A 200 -7.03 5.56 5.17
N ASP A 201 -8.24 6.11 5.33
CA ASP A 201 -8.95 6.11 6.61
C ASP A 201 -9.21 4.67 7.09
N CYS A 202 -9.66 3.80 6.18
CA CYS A 202 -9.83 2.38 6.48
C CYS A 202 -8.50 1.68 6.85
N MET A 203 -7.42 1.95 6.13
CA MET A 203 -6.10 1.40 6.45
C MET A 203 -5.63 1.83 7.85
N ILE A 204 -5.86 3.09 8.22
CA ILE A 204 -5.51 3.60 9.55
C ILE A 204 -6.31 2.87 10.62
N GLU A 205 -7.62 2.70 10.45
CA GLU A 205 -8.46 1.94 11.38
C GLU A 205 -7.95 0.49 11.55
N LEU A 206 -7.63 -0.19 10.44
CA LEU A 206 -7.09 -1.56 10.46
C LEU A 206 -5.75 -1.65 11.18
N LEU A 207 -4.84 -0.70 10.91
CA LEU A 207 -3.53 -0.65 11.57
C LEU A 207 -3.68 -0.45 13.08
N LEU A 208 -4.55 0.48 13.50
CA LEU A 208 -4.80 0.73 14.92
C LEU A 208 -5.39 -0.50 15.62
N GLN A 209 -6.35 -1.17 15.00
CA GLN A 209 -6.91 -2.42 15.54
C GLN A 209 -5.85 -3.51 15.66
N TYR A 210 -5.05 -3.71 14.60
CA TYR A 210 -4.04 -4.77 14.59
C TYR A 210 -2.91 -4.51 15.60
N VAL A 211 -2.46 -3.27 15.72
CA VAL A 211 -1.49 -2.86 16.74
C VAL A 211 -2.08 -3.09 18.13
N ALA A 212 -3.33 -2.67 18.39
CA ALA A 212 -3.97 -2.85 19.69
C ALA A 212 -4.08 -4.33 20.09
N ASP A 213 -4.49 -5.18 19.15
CA ASP A 213 -4.60 -6.62 19.37
C ASP A 213 -3.23 -7.27 19.61
N THR A 214 -2.20 -6.81 18.90
CA THR A 214 -0.83 -7.29 19.08
C THR A 214 -0.24 -6.88 20.42
N VAL A 215 -0.48 -5.64 20.86
CA VAL A 215 -0.05 -5.13 22.18
C VAL A 215 -0.71 -5.94 23.30
N LYS A 216 -2.02 -6.18 23.22
CA LYS A 216 -2.76 -7.02 24.18
C LYS A 216 -2.22 -8.46 24.22
N LYS A 217 -1.98 -9.08 23.05
CA LYS A 217 -1.41 -10.44 22.98
C LYS A 217 -0.01 -10.50 23.60
N ASN A 218 0.81 -9.47 23.41
CA ASN A 218 2.17 -9.39 23.95
C ASN A 218 2.18 -9.23 25.49
N GLU A 219 1.22 -8.50 26.08
CA GLU A 219 1.09 -8.39 27.55
C GLU A 219 0.91 -9.76 28.23
N HIS A 220 0.17 -10.67 27.60
CA HIS A 220 -0.11 -12.00 28.14
C HIS A 220 0.99 -13.03 27.87
N LEU A 221 1.75 -12.86 26.78
CA LEU A 221 2.71 -13.85 26.28
C LEU A 221 4.12 -13.23 26.23
N LYS A 222 4.83 -13.21 27.37
CA LYS A 222 6.25 -12.83 27.46
C LYS A 222 7.17 -13.90 26.86
N ALA A 223 6.91 -14.30 25.62
CA ALA A 223 7.67 -15.32 24.90
C ALA A 223 8.41 -14.66 23.72
N GLN A 224 9.66 -15.08 23.47
CA GLN A 224 10.47 -14.62 22.34
C GLN A 224 9.76 -14.59 20.96
N PRO A 225 8.89 -15.56 20.59
CA PRO A 225 8.16 -15.47 19.32
C PRO A 225 7.13 -14.32 19.28
N ALA A 226 6.53 -13.95 20.42
CA ALA A 226 5.56 -12.85 20.48
C ALA A 226 6.23 -11.49 20.32
N GLU A 227 7.47 -11.32 20.82
CA GLU A 227 8.25 -10.11 20.64
C GLU A 227 8.62 -9.87 19.17
N LYS A 228 9.03 -10.92 18.45
CA LYS A 228 9.32 -10.84 17.00
C LYS A 228 8.09 -10.47 16.19
N ALA A 229 6.96 -11.14 16.44
CA ALA A 229 5.70 -10.79 15.79
C ALA A 229 5.31 -9.33 16.06
N CYS A 230 5.48 -8.85 17.30
CA CYS A 230 5.24 -7.46 17.64
C CYS A 230 6.17 -6.49 16.88
N GLN A 231 7.45 -6.84 16.74
CA GLN A 231 8.39 -6.04 15.97
C GLN A 231 8.01 -5.94 14.48
N GLU A 232 7.58 -7.05 13.87
CA GLU A 232 7.12 -7.07 12.48
C GLU A 232 5.88 -6.18 12.28
N VAL A 233 4.90 -6.29 13.19
CA VAL A 233 3.69 -5.47 13.15
C VAL A 233 4.01 -3.98 13.31
N MET A 234 4.89 -3.62 14.25
CA MET A 234 5.28 -2.23 14.46
C MET A 234 6.04 -1.66 13.25
N THR A 235 6.93 -2.45 12.65
CA THR A 235 7.68 -2.05 11.46
C THR A 235 6.72 -1.76 10.31
N MET A 236 5.79 -2.68 10.05
CA MET A 236 4.78 -2.53 9.01
C MET A 236 3.85 -1.33 9.27
N ALA A 237 3.43 -1.12 10.51
CA ALA A 237 2.60 0.03 10.87
C ALA A 237 3.31 1.36 10.63
N VAL A 238 4.59 1.47 11.02
CA VAL A 238 5.42 2.65 10.73
C VAL A 238 5.54 2.86 9.22
N ASP A 239 5.79 1.80 8.45
CA ASP A 239 5.97 1.89 7.00
C ASP A 239 4.70 2.40 6.30
N TYR A 240 3.53 1.82 6.60
CA TYR A 240 2.28 2.29 6.00
C TYR A 240 1.90 3.70 6.45
N LEU A 241 2.10 4.06 7.73
CA LEU A 241 1.79 5.41 8.22
C LEU A 241 2.67 6.49 7.58
N ILE A 242 3.94 6.17 7.31
CA ILE A 242 4.84 7.03 6.53
C ILE A 242 4.33 7.16 5.08
N LEU A 243 3.99 6.04 4.44
CA LEU A 243 3.49 6.02 3.05
C LEU A 243 2.17 6.80 2.88
N LEU A 244 1.30 6.76 3.89
CA LEU A 244 0.05 7.51 3.93
C LEU A 244 0.23 8.98 4.33
N GLY A 245 1.43 9.39 4.77
CA GLY A 245 1.71 10.75 5.24
C GLY A 245 1.04 11.08 6.57
N ARG A 246 0.71 10.08 7.39
CA ARG A 246 -0.06 10.24 8.65
C ARG A 246 0.81 10.09 9.89
N GLN A 247 1.82 10.94 9.99
CA GLN A 247 2.71 11.02 11.16
C GLN A 247 1.96 11.49 12.42
N ASP A 248 0.87 12.22 12.26
CA ASP A 248 -0.05 12.63 13.34
C ASP A 248 -0.64 11.43 14.07
N VAL A 249 -1.01 10.36 13.35
CA VAL A 249 -1.54 9.12 13.96
C VAL A 249 -0.42 8.31 14.60
N LEU A 250 0.76 8.28 13.96
CA LEU A 250 1.94 7.57 14.45
C LEU A 250 2.42 8.11 15.81
N PHE A 251 2.56 9.42 15.92
CA PHE A 251 3.03 10.09 17.14
C PHE A 251 1.91 10.51 18.09
N GLY A 252 0.65 10.34 17.69
CA GLY A 252 -0.53 10.50 18.55
C GLY A 252 -1.05 9.15 19.02
N THR A 253 -2.02 8.59 18.30
CA THR A 253 -2.76 7.39 18.73
C THR A 253 -1.88 6.16 18.92
N VAL A 254 -0.97 5.87 17.98
CA VAL A 254 -0.10 4.68 18.07
C VAL A 254 0.89 4.83 19.23
N TRP A 255 1.44 6.04 19.40
CA TRP A 255 2.36 6.37 20.48
C TRP A 255 1.75 6.12 21.86
N GLU A 256 0.53 6.60 22.07
CA GLU A 256 -0.22 6.39 23.31
C GLU A 256 -0.60 4.92 23.52
N LEU A 257 -0.99 4.22 22.45
CA LEU A 257 -1.38 2.81 22.50
C LEU A 257 -0.23 1.90 22.98
N VAL A 258 1.03 2.24 22.66
CA VAL A 258 2.20 1.45 23.10
C VAL A 258 2.81 1.94 24.41
N SER A 259 2.35 3.06 24.96
CA SER A 259 2.95 3.68 26.16
C SER A 259 2.93 2.76 27.40
N GLY A 260 1.89 1.93 27.53
CA GLY A 260 1.73 0.98 28.64
C GLY A 260 2.57 -0.29 28.53
N ASN A 261 3.14 -0.60 27.37
CA ASN A 261 3.86 -1.86 27.13
C ASN A 261 5.31 -1.60 26.68
N SER A 262 6.26 -1.83 27.58
CA SER A 262 7.70 -1.58 27.35
C SER A 262 8.27 -2.36 26.16
N GLY A 263 7.77 -3.57 25.88
CA GLY A 263 8.18 -4.38 24.73
C GLY A 263 7.69 -3.78 23.42
N ALA A 264 6.41 -3.46 23.34
CA ALA A 264 5.81 -2.80 22.16
C ALA A 264 6.44 -1.43 21.90
N ARG A 265 6.72 -0.68 22.97
CA ARG A 265 7.41 0.60 22.95
C ARG A 265 8.81 0.49 22.34
N ALA A 266 9.59 -0.49 22.78
CA ALA A 266 10.92 -0.76 22.25
C ALA A 266 10.88 -1.19 20.77
N SER A 267 9.89 -1.99 20.39
CA SER A 267 9.66 -2.40 18.99
C SER A 267 9.31 -1.20 18.10
N LEU A 268 8.46 -0.29 18.57
CA LEU A 268 8.13 0.95 17.85
C LEU A 268 9.38 1.83 17.67
N LEU A 269 10.17 2.05 18.73
CA LEU A 269 11.41 2.83 18.64
C LEU A 269 12.41 2.19 17.67
N SER A 270 12.53 0.87 17.67
CA SER A 270 13.39 0.15 16.71
C SER A 270 12.93 0.35 15.25
N ALA A 271 11.63 0.31 15.01
CA ALA A 271 11.05 0.56 13.70
C ALA A 271 11.28 2.02 13.24
N LEU A 272 11.08 2.99 14.14
CA LEU A 272 11.36 4.41 13.88
C LEU A 272 12.84 4.63 13.54
N GLY A 273 13.76 4.07 14.33
CA GLY A 273 15.20 4.16 14.06
C GLY A 273 15.57 3.62 12.68
N THR A 274 14.99 2.48 12.28
CA THR A 274 15.22 1.90 10.96
C THR A 274 14.67 2.80 9.84
N ALA A 275 13.49 3.40 10.03
CA ALA A 275 12.91 4.32 9.07
C ALA A 275 13.71 5.64 8.93
N VAL A 276 14.30 6.13 10.03
CA VAL A 276 15.21 7.29 10.04
C VAL A 276 16.50 6.98 9.30
N LEU A 277 17.14 5.85 9.60
CA LEU A 277 18.37 5.42 8.93
C LEU A 277 18.18 5.23 7.42
N ALA A 278 17.01 4.77 6.99
CA ALA A 278 16.65 4.66 5.58
C ALA A 278 16.33 6.02 4.91
N GLY A 279 16.38 7.13 5.64
CA GLY A 279 16.07 8.48 5.13
C GLY A 279 14.59 8.73 4.84
N ARG A 280 13.69 7.84 5.28
CA ARG A 280 12.24 7.94 5.03
C ARG A 280 11.54 8.90 6.00
N MET A 281 12.14 9.15 7.16
CA MET A 281 11.70 10.15 8.12
C MET A 281 12.88 10.98 8.61
N ARG A 282 12.78 12.31 8.46
CA ARG A 282 13.80 13.26 8.97
C ARG A 282 13.34 14.00 10.22
N THR A 283 12.05 14.34 10.27
CA THR A 283 11.45 15.09 11.37
C THR A 283 10.79 14.14 12.35
N LEU A 284 11.26 14.14 13.59
CA LEU A 284 10.60 13.44 14.71
C LEU A 284 10.19 14.46 15.77
N PRO A 285 9.06 14.25 16.46
CA PRO A 285 8.74 15.02 17.64
C PRO A 285 9.87 14.90 18.69
N PRO A 286 10.20 15.99 19.41
CA PRO A 286 11.23 15.97 20.44
C PRO A 286 11.14 14.82 21.47
N PRO A 287 9.96 14.45 22.01
CA PRO A 287 9.88 13.32 22.94
C PRO A 287 10.26 12.00 22.27
N ALA A 288 9.89 11.82 21.00
CA ALA A 288 10.16 10.60 20.26
C ALA A 288 11.64 10.45 19.91
N ALA A 289 12.26 11.54 19.46
CA ALA A 289 13.70 11.59 19.22
C ALA A 289 14.49 11.29 20.50
N ARG A 290 14.13 11.92 21.63
CA ARG A 290 14.83 11.71 22.91
C ARG A 290 14.79 10.25 23.34
N GLU A 291 13.63 9.60 23.25
CA GLU A 291 13.49 8.20 23.66
C GLU A 291 14.17 7.23 22.69
N LEU A 292 14.20 7.54 21.40
CA LEU A 292 14.97 6.78 20.41
C LEU A 292 16.47 6.84 20.73
N LEU A 293 17.01 8.04 20.93
CA LEU A 293 18.43 8.26 21.23
C LEU A 293 18.82 7.62 22.57
N SER A 294 17.96 7.72 23.59
CA SER A 294 18.22 7.10 24.90
C SER A 294 18.23 5.56 24.79
N MET A 295 17.33 4.98 24.02
CA MET A 295 17.28 3.52 23.76
C MET A 295 18.54 3.05 23.02
N LEU A 296 18.95 3.73 21.95
CA LEU A 296 20.18 3.39 21.21
C LEU A 296 21.42 3.48 22.09
N ARG A 297 21.49 4.52 22.94
CA ARG A 297 22.58 4.69 23.92
C ARG A 297 22.61 3.54 24.93
N GLN A 298 21.48 3.18 25.51
CA GLN A 298 21.38 2.07 26.48
C GLN A 298 21.76 0.72 25.87
N ARG A 299 21.48 0.51 24.58
CA ARG A 299 21.87 -0.71 23.85
C ARG A 299 23.33 -0.70 23.35
N GLY A 300 24.07 0.39 23.56
CA GLY A 300 25.45 0.53 23.07
C GLY A 300 25.57 0.64 21.55
N MET A 301 24.47 0.91 20.83
CA MET A 301 24.45 1.00 19.37
C MET A 301 24.88 2.40 18.90
N LEU A 302 26.09 2.81 19.27
CA LEU A 302 26.60 4.18 19.08
C LEU A 302 26.71 4.58 17.61
N ALA A 303 27.11 3.65 16.72
CA ALA A 303 27.17 3.90 15.29
C ALA A 303 25.78 4.21 14.69
N ASN A 304 24.75 3.49 15.13
CA ASN A 304 23.37 3.76 14.70
C ASN A 304 22.85 5.08 15.29
N LEU A 305 23.29 5.44 16.50
CA LEU A 305 22.96 6.73 17.11
C LEU A 305 23.52 7.89 16.28
N GLU A 306 24.81 7.83 15.93
CA GLU A 306 25.46 8.83 15.07
C GLU A 306 24.78 8.88 13.70
N ALA A 307 24.56 7.73 13.05
CA ALA A 307 23.89 7.67 11.75
C ALA A 307 22.43 8.19 11.78
N CYS A 308 21.68 7.94 12.85
CA CYS A 308 20.34 8.51 13.02
C CYS A 308 20.40 10.04 13.13
N LEU A 309 21.30 10.59 13.95
CA LEU A 309 21.45 12.03 14.11
C LEU A 309 21.76 12.73 12.78
N LEU A 310 22.63 12.12 11.96
CA LEU A 310 22.99 12.65 10.64
C LEU A 310 21.82 12.66 9.63
N GLN A 311 20.79 11.83 9.82
CA GLN A 311 19.60 11.80 8.97
C GLN A 311 18.45 12.65 9.50
N MET A 312 18.48 13.02 10.78
CA MET A 312 17.41 13.79 11.43
C MET A 312 17.59 15.29 11.22
N ASP A 313 16.45 15.99 11.22
CA ASP A 313 16.44 17.44 11.41
C ASP A 313 16.66 17.74 12.89
N VAL A 314 17.87 18.20 13.23
CA VAL A 314 18.30 18.46 14.59
C VAL A 314 17.77 19.79 15.14
N THR A 315 17.23 20.66 14.29
CA THR A 315 16.78 22.01 14.69
C THR A 315 15.66 22.00 15.72
N ALA A 316 14.82 20.96 15.71
CA ALA A 316 13.73 20.77 16.67
C ALA A 316 14.17 20.09 17.98
N LEU A 317 15.42 19.64 18.07
CA LEU A 317 15.94 18.88 19.22
C LEU A 317 16.61 19.79 20.25
N ASP A 318 16.76 19.26 21.46
CA ASP A 318 17.62 19.87 22.48
C ASP A 318 19.09 19.65 22.11
N LEU A 319 19.65 20.63 21.39
CA LEU A 319 21.01 20.55 20.85
C LEU A 319 22.06 20.35 21.95
N GLN A 320 21.86 20.93 23.13
CA GLN A 320 22.81 20.80 24.23
C GLN A 320 22.86 19.36 24.76
N GLN A 321 21.69 18.76 25.00
CA GLN A 321 21.59 17.36 25.39
C GLN A 321 22.19 16.42 24.35
N VAL A 322 21.96 16.67 23.06
CA VAL A 322 22.52 15.84 21.98
C VAL A 322 24.05 15.97 21.93
N LEU A 323 24.59 17.18 22.01
CA LEU A 323 26.04 17.41 22.00
C LEU A 323 26.73 16.75 23.19
N ASP A 324 26.16 16.82 24.40
CA ASP A 324 26.73 16.17 25.58
C ASP A 324 26.87 14.65 25.37
N ILE A 325 25.85 14.01 24.77
CA ILE A 325 25.89 12.58 24.43
C ILE A 325 26.99 12.32 23.39
N CYS A 326 27.08 13.15 22.35
CA CYS A 326 28.05 12.97 21.27
C CYS A 326 29.48 13.13 21.77
N TRP A 327 29.76 14.12 22.63
CA TRP A 327 31.07 14.32 23.24
C TRP A 327 31.46 13.19 24.19
N THR A 328 30.50 12.72 25.01
CA THR A 328 30.74 11.61 25.95
C THR A 328 31.14 10.31 25.24
N HIS A 329 30.59 10.07 24.04
CA HIS A 329 30.80 8.84 23.28
C HIS A 329 31.72 9.00 22.06
N GLY A 330 32.31 10.18 21.84
CA GLY A 330 33.25 10.43 20.73
C GLY A 330 32.61 10.39 19.33
N LEU A 331 31.34 10.80 19.20
CA LEU A 331 30.58 10.80 17.94
C LEU A 331 30.87 12.08 17.15
N TYR A 332 32.09 12.18 16.63
CA TYR A 332 32.61 13.41 16.02
C TYR A 332 31.83 13.86 14.78
N ASP A 333 31.27 12.96 13.95
CA ASP A 333 30.50 13.40 12.78
C ASP A 333 29.19 14.06 13.20
N ALA A 334 28.53 13.48 14.23
CA ALA A 334 27.36 14.08 14.82
C ALA A 334 27.67 15.43 15.49
N ILE A 335 28.82 15.58 16.17
CA ILE A 335 29.23 16.87 16.76
C ILE A 335 29.32 17.94 15.68
N PHE A 336 30.03 17.68 14.59
CA PHE A 336 30.15 18.63 13.49
C PHE A 336 28.78 18.94 12.86
N TYR A 337 27.99 17.90 12.58
CA TYR A 337 26.68 18.05 11.96
C TYR A 337 25.73 18.90 12.82
N VAL A 338 25.62 18.61 14.11
CA VAL A 338 24.72 19.30 15.04
C VAL A 338 25.10 20.77 15.21
N ASN A 339 26.40 21.09 15.31
CA ASN A 339 26.85 22.48 15.40
C ASN A 339 26.60 23.24 14.07
N ASN A 340 26.97 22.64 12.94
CA ASN A 340 26.81 23.25 11.62
C ASN A 340 25.34 23.51 11.27
N THR A 341 24.47 22.50 11.49
CA THR A 341 23.07 22.55 11.04
C THR A 341 22.12 23.09 12.10
N GLY A 342 22.36 22.78 13.38
CA GLY A 342 21.50 23.23 14.48
C GLY A 342 21.87 24.62 15.01
N MET A 343 23.17 24.95 15.08
CA MET A 343 23.65 26.22 15.65
C MET A 343 24.22 27.19 14.62
N ASN A 344 24.41 26.75 13.37
CA ASN A 344 25.13 27.48 12.34
C ASN A 344 26.55 27.90 12.77
N ASP A 345 27.18 27.06 13.60
CA ASP A 345 28.52 27.28 14.15
C ASP A 345 29.51 26.28 13.57
N TYR A 346 30.44 26.80 12.75
CA TYR A 346 31.48 26.01 12.09
C TYR A 346 32.85 26.14 12.77
N ILE A 347 32.96 26.99 13.78
CA ILE A 347 34.25 27.37 14.38
C ILE A 347 34.42 26.68 15.74
N SER A 348 33.42 26.74 16.61
CA SER A 348 33.49 26.13 17.95
C SER A 348 33.82 24.63 17.94
N PRO A 349 33.16 23.75 17.14
CA PRO A 349 33.50 22.32 17.13
C PRO A 349 34.94 22.06 16.69
N MET A 350 35.47 22.86 15.77
CA MET A 350 36.87 22.79 15.34
C MET A 350 37.83 23.16 16.48
N GLN A 351 37.57 24.28 17.16
CA GLN A 351 38.42 24.76 18.27
C GLN A 351 38.43 23.77 19.44
N ASP A 352 37.28 23.19 19.76
CA ASP A 352 37.16 22.28 20.90
C ASP A 352 37.87 20.94 20.63
N ILE A 353 37.76 20.40 19.42
CA ILE A 353 38.53 19.22 19.01
C ILE A 353 40.03 19.53 18.99
N LEU A 354 40.44 20.70 18.48
CA LEU A 354 41.85 21.12 18.48
C LEU A 354 42.43 21.22 19.90
N LYS A 355 41.72 21.88 20.83
CA LYS A 355 42.13 21.97 22.24
C LYS A 355 42.23 20.58 22.87
N MET A 356 41.27 19.71 22.59
CA MET A 356 41.27 18.33 23.07
C MET A 356 42.47 17.52 22.54
N LEU A 357 42.86 17.70 21.28
CA LEU A 357 44.07 17.09 20.70
C LEU A 357 45.36 17.67 21.28
N GLN A 358 45.44 19.00 21.47
CA GLN A 358 46.58 19.68 22.09
C GLN A 358 46.82 19.20 23.52
N ASN A 359 45.75 19.09 24.32
CA ASN A 359 45.84 18.60 25.70
C ASN A 359 46.23 17.12 25.79
N SER A 360 46.06 16.36 24.70
CA SER A 360 46.44 14.94 24.62
C SER A 360 47.91 14.75 24.19
N PHE A 361 48.60 15.82 23.81
CA PHE A 361 49.99 15.77 23.35
C PHE A 361 50.95 15.84 24.54
N VAL A 362 51.46 14.70 24.98
CA VAL A 362 52.51 14.63 26.02
C VAL A 362 53.88 14.57 25.35
N PRO A 363 54.84 15.47 25.68
CA PRO A 363 56.18 15.43 25.12
C PRO A 363 56.86 14.09 25.41
N GLY A 364 57.16 13.32 24.36
CA GLY A 364 57.84 12.01 24.46
C GLY A 364 56.97 10.78 24.14
N GLN A 365 55.65 10.93 24.00
CA GLN A 365 54.77 9.86 23.53
C GLN A 365 54.69 9.91 21.99
N GLN A 366 55.18 8.86 21.31
CA GLN A 366 55.18 8.81 19.83
C GLN A 366 53.84 8.36 19.23
N GLN A 367 52.94 7.77 20.03
CA GLN A 367 51.66 7.25 19.55
C GLN A 367 50.50 7.89 20.32
N LEU A 368 49.62 8.56 19.58
CA LEU A 368 48.33 9.04 20.06
C LEU A 368 47.36 7.85 20.20
N PRO A 369 46.43 7.88 21.17
CA PRO A 369 45.34 6.91 21.24
C PRO A 369 44.53 6.90 19.93
N GLU A 370 44.04 5.74 19.51
CA GLU A 370 43.30 5.58 18.24
C GLU A 370 42.10 6.54 18.14
N ASP A 371 41.35 6.75 19.23
CA ASP A 371 40.22 7.70 19.27
C ASP A 371 40.63 9.15 18.96
N LYS A 372 41.85 9.54 19.36
CA LYS A 372 42.42 10.88 19.11
C LYS A 372 42.94 10.99 17.68
N VAL A 373 43.52 9.92 17.15
CA VAL A 373 43.91 9.85 15.73
C VAL A 373 42.67 9.96 14.84
N LEU A 374 41.58 9.27 15.18
CA LEU A 374 40.30 9.36 14.46
C LEU A 374 39.74 10.79 14.49
N ALA A 375 39.74 11.44 15.66
CA ALA A 375 39.30 12.82 15.81
C ALA A 375 40.12 13.78 14.95
N GLY A 376 41.46 13.63 14.94
CA GLY A 376 42.36 14.42 14.11
C GLY A 376 42.12 14.23 12.61
N ASN A 377 41.91 12.99 12.16
CA ASN A 377 41.60 12.70 10.77
C ASN A 377 40.25 13.32 10.35
N LYS A 378 39.21 13.18 11.16
CA LYS A 378 37.89 13.80 10.90
C LYS A 378 37.98 15.32 10.87
N LEU A 379 38.75 15.92 11.78
CA LEU A 379 39.01 17.36 11.79
C LEU A 379 39.67 17.82 10.50
N LEU A 380 40.69 17.13 9.99
CA LEU A 380 41.34 17.50 8.72
C LEU A 380 40.37 17.47 7.54
N VAL A 381 39.51 16.43 7.47
CA VAL A 381 38.47 16.33 6.44
C VAL A 381 37.45 17.45 6.58
N TYR A 382 36.99 17.74 7.81
CA TYR A 382 36.06 18.82 8.11
C TYR A 382 36.58 20.18 7.63
N ILE A 383 37.84 20.50 7.96
CA ILE A 383 38.50 21.76 7.54
C ILE A 383 38.53 21.86 6.02
N SER A 384 38.93 20.79 5.34
CA SER A 384 38.96 20.72 3.88
C SER A 384 37.56 20.98 3.29
N CYS A 385 36.53 20.31 3.82
CA CYS A 385 35.14 20.51 3.40
C CYS A 385 34.70 21.97 3.56
N CYS A 386 34.92 22.56 4.74
CA CYS A 386 34.54 23.95 5.01
C CYS A 386 35.26 24.96 4.09
N LEU A 387 36.56 24.77 3.82
CA LEU A 387 37.33 25.64 2.93
C LEU A 387 36.90 25.54 1.46
N VAL A 388 36.39 24.38 1.03
CA VAL A 388 35.87 24.15 -0.32
C VAL A 388 34.39 24.53 -0.44
N GLY A 389 33.73 24.91 0.67
CA GLY A 389 32.30 25.28 0.70
C GLY A 389 31.34 24.08 0.76
N ARG A 390 31.82 22.88 1.10
CA ARG A 390 31.00 21.66 1.24
C ARG A 390 30.55 21.46 2.69
N ALA A 391 29.32 20.98 2.88
CA ALA A 391 28.85 20.62 4.20
C ALA A 391 29.45 19.27 4.63
N TYR A 392 29.85 19.18 5.89
CA TYR A 392 30.31 17.95 6.50
C TYR A 392 29.20 17.36 7.39
N PRO A 393 28.98 16.03 7.38
CA PRO A 393 29.68 15.02 6.57
C PRO A 393 29.12 14.85 5.15
N VAL A 394 27.91 15.33 4.87
CA VAL A 394 27.26 15.19 3.55
C VAL A 394 26.51 16.48 3.18
N GLY A 395 26.69 16.95 1.95
CA GLY A 395 25.96 18.09 1.36
C GLY A 395 26.84 19.27 1.01
N ASP A 396 26.22 20.41 0.73
CA ASP A 396 26.88 21.69 0.43
C ASP A 396 26.49 22.74 1.48
N ILE A 397 27.41 23.66 1.78
CA ILE A 397 27.11 24.78 2.68
C ILE A 397 26.11 25.70 1.95
N PRO A 398 25.03 26.15 2.61
CA PRO A 398 24.06 27.07 2.02
C PRO A 398 24.73 28.30 1.37
N ALA A 399 24.32 28.64 0.13
CA ALA A 399 24.96 29.70 -0.67
C ALA A 399 24.94 31.10 -0.01
N ASN A 400 24.03 31.32 0.94
CA ASN A 400 23.96 32.54 1.75
C ASN A 400 25.04 32.62 2.84
N LEU A 401 25.68 31.50 3.18
CA LEU A 401 26.78 31.41 4.14
C LEU A 401 28.15 31.27 3.46
N VAL A 402 28.17 30.80 2.22
CA VAL A 402 29.36 30.83 1.38
C VAL A 402 29.63 32.28 1.02
N ALA A 403 30.67 32.87 1.62
CA ALA A 403 31.15 34.17 1.17
C ALA A 403 31.47 34.06 -0.32
N THR A 404 30.63 34.69 -1.17
CA THR A 404 30.95 34.86 -2.58
C THR A 404 32.22 35.69 -2.61
N GLY A 405 33.35 35.04 -2.90
CA GLY A 405 34.62 35.70 -3.14
C GLY A 405 34.51 36.55 -4.40
N GLY A 406 33.86 37.70 -4.30
CA GLY A 406 33.99 38.81 -5.23
C GLY A 406 35.32 39.50 -4.92
N GLY A 407 36.39 38.95 -5.52
CA GLY A 407 37.58 39.72 -5.84
C GLY A 407 37.38 40.48 -7.14
#